data_AF-A0A1M7YEH8-F1
#
_entry.id   AF-A0A1M7YEH8-F1
#
_cell.length_a   1.000
_cell.length_b   1.000
_cell.length_c   1.000
_cell.angle_alpha   90.00
_cell.angle_beta   90.00
_cell.angle_gamma   90.00
#
_symmetry.space_group_name_H-M   'P 1'
#
loop_
_entity.id
_entity.type
_entity.pdbx_description
1 polymer ?
#
loop_
_entity_poly.entity_id
_entity_poly.type
_entity_poly.pdbx_seq_one_letter_code
_entity_poly.pdbx_strand_id
1 'polypeptide(L)'
;MLNECMSIFETYAGADVDKLILDNYIPANGFYLILEETETGFREKEQYEVMLDKKTRKLNITFAEQVYISRLDYHSSLVDMNKPVDSKKIIQSNNYLSFWIKQESLSNGKLNSEIIDGYYEVLADPYMKYSKGRNKELYQMVEEEVGPVNQEKLMKVKQWVKENIFQLPYELSGKDYLKIFFLCDGVSIEQEGKRYLLPNLFNKNDYNIRIDGDIYGLPNENMGLNSKKPYLENKNRKYTVPMLLRTSDSMKRKKFFDYLWGLASKGYYNVYFDSRGKIVPLEPKAAPREALTGYFLRIRKDKNEAAILDMDTVNFYQPELKESFWFDNILNLDTKKLEGHRYGKYNYLYDICDIVNTEIFSNFLLGNLYNDPGDISCNNDEVIKENILIARNRLFNWFFKGYTNDMAELMEKVSVNLIQNTISNGYMEKVQHQFNAYISVLEYLKGGKVKMADSMEEVRGSIRDKINQRAHIQAESDEEYYYAAGQLIRYFISLNKSKNKMHSLFNPFLTIKKDELLKLRLEDLFKKYNYGIDVTSPRFNNIYTMITHYIPKGSINHTFLIAGYISNNLIYEKKEENDNE
;
A
#
# COMPACT_ATOMS: atom_id res chain seq x y z
N MET A 1 9.69 -18.20 7.59
CA MET A 1 9.56 -16.72 7.53
C MET A 1 8.73 -16.12 8.67
N LEU A 2 7.47 -16.55 8.89
CA LEU A 2 6.62 -15.95 9.95
C LEU A 2 7.22 -16.10 11.36
N ASN A 3 7.81 -17.26 11.68
CA ASN A 3 8.46 -17.49 12.97
C ASN A 3 9.67 -16.57 13.18
N GLU A 4 10.38 -16.24 12.10
CA GLU A 4 11.54 -15.35 12.09
C GLU A 4 11.09 -13.90 12.32
N CYS A 5 9.99 -13.45 11.70
CA CYS A 5 9.36 -12.18 12.03
C CYS A 5 8.92 -12.12 13.50
N MET A 6 8.34 -13.21 14.02
CA MET A 6 7.95 -13.30 15.43
C MET A 6 9.17 -13.25 16.37
N SER A 7 10.28 -13.89 16.01
CA SER A 7 11.52 -13.83 16.79
C SER A 7 12.12 -12.41 16.83
N ILE A 8 12.09 -11.69 15.69
CA ILE A 8 12.48 -10.28 15.63
C ILE A 8 11.54 -9.42 16.48
N PHE A 9 10.22 -9.70 16.44
CA PHE A 9 9.26 -9.02 17.29
C PHE A 9 9.49 -9.23 18.77
N GLU A 10 9.78 -10.45 19.22
CA GLU A 10 10.11 -10.73 20.62
C GLU A 10 11.37 -9.96 21.06
N THR A 11 12.37 -9.89 20.18
CA THR A 11 13.61 -9.11 20.42
C THR A 11 13.32 -7.62 20.49
N TYR A 12 12.52 -7.10 19.55
CA TYR A 12 12.15 -5.69 19.45
C TYR A 12 11.29 -5.22 20.63
N ALA A 13 10.35 -6.07 21.07
CA ALA A 13 9.48 -5.79 22.19
C ALA A 13 10.20 -5.85 23.55
N GLY A 14 11.27 -6.65 23.63
CA GLY A 14 12.06 -6.80 24.85
C GLY A 14 11.24 -7.43 26.00
N ALA A 15 11.41 -6.91 27.21
CA ALA A 15 10.79 -7.47 28.41
C ALA A 15 9.28 -7.20 28.53
N ASP A 16 8.75 -6.18 27.86
CA ASP A 16 7.36 -5.71 28.02
C ASP A 16 6.60 -5.68 26.69
N VAL A 17 6.27 -6.88 26.21
CA VAL A 17 5.48 -7.08 24.97
C VAL A 17 4.09 -6.45 25.09
N ASP A 18 3.48 -6.49 26.28
CA ASP A 18 2.13 -6.00 26.48
C ASP A 18 2.08 -4.48 26.33
N LYS A 19 3.06 -3.75 26.86
CA LYS A 19 3.18 -2.31 26.61
C LYS A 19 3.29 -1.99 25.11
N LEU A 20 4.11 -2.72 24.35
CA LEU A 20 4.22 -2.49 22.90
C LEU A 20 2.87 -2.68 22.18
N ILE A 21 2.08 -3.66 22.59
CA ILE A 21 0.73 -3.89 22.02
C ILE A 21 -0.19 -2.75 22.40
N LEU A 22 -0.24 -2.37 23.68
CA LEU A 22 -1.12 -1.31 24.19
C LEU A 22 -0.80 0.06 23.58
N ASP A 23 0.48 0.41 23.42
CA ASP A 23 0.94 1.62 22.73
C ASP A 23 0.52 1.64 21.24
N ASN A 24 0.23 0.47 20.67
CA ASN A 24 -0.23 0.31 19.29
C ASN A 24 -1.72 0.04 19.13
N TYR A 25 -2.42 -0.22 20.23
CA TYR A 25 -3.84 -0.49 20.23
C TYR A 25 -4.64 0.78 19.91
N ILE A 26 -5.72 0.60 19.16
CA ILE A 26 -6.67 1.65 18.80
C ILE A 26 -8.04 1.22 19.35
N PRO A 27 -8.51 1.84 20.44
CA PRO A 27 -9.84 1.59 21.00
C PRO A 27 -10.95 1.82 19.98
N ALA A 28 -12.06 1.10 20.16
CA ALA A 28 -13.21 1.25 19.27
C ALA A 28 -13.91 2.60 19.48
N ASN A 29 -14.52 3.15 18.43
CA ASN A 29 -15.33 4.36 18.58
C ASN A 29 -16.47 4.14 19.59
N GLY A 30 -16.66 5.11 20.50
CA GLY A 30 -17.73 5.05 21.48
C GLY A 30 -17.52 5.90 22.72
N PHE A 31 -18.47 5.77 23.63
CA PHE A 31 -18.48 6.41 24.93
C PHE A 31 -17.94 5.44 25.99
N TYR A 32 -16.91 5.88 26.71
CA TYR A 32 -16.19 5.12 27.71
C TYR A 32 -16.50 5.73 29.07
N LEU A 33 -17.11 4.96 29.96
CA LEU A 33 -17.44 5.36 31.32
C LEU A 33 -16.58 4.55 32.30
N ILE A 34 -15.78 5.23 33.11
CA ILE A 34 -14.94 4.62 34.11
C ILE A 34 -15.53 4.95 35.48
N LEU A 35 -15.84 3.90 36.22
CA LEU A 35 -16.41 3.98 37.55
C LEU A 35 -15.41 3.47 38.58
N GLU A 36 -15.38 4.11 39.74
CA GLU A 36 -14.61 3.64 40.88
C GLU A 36 -15.52 3.17 42.01
N GLU A 37 -15.07 2.11 42.67
CA GLU A 37 -15.77 1.51 43.79
C GLU A 37 -15.85 2.45 44.99
N THR A 38 -17.02 2.51 45.60
CA THR A 38 -17.27 3.20 46.87
C THR A 38 -17.83 2.22 47.91
N GLU A 39 -17.98 2.63 49.17
CA GLU A 39 -18.57 1.76 50.20
C GLU A 39 -19.96 1.22 49.80
N THR A 40 -20.79 2.07 49.20
CA THR A 40 -22.20 1.77 48.89
C THR A 40 -22.48 1.42 47.43
N GLY A 41 -21.49 1.48 46.54
CA GLY A 41 -21.69 1.20 45.12
C GLY A 41 -20.53 1.65 44.25
N PHE A 42 -20.83 2.45 43.23
CA PHE A 42 -19.85 3.02 42.32
C PHE A 42 -20.17 4.49 42.06
N ARG A 43 -19.13 5.29 41.82
CA ARG A 43 -19.26 6.67 41.33
C ARG A 43 -18.49 6.85 40.04
N GLU A 44 -18.94 7.81 39.22
CA GLU A 44 -18.19 8.22 38.03
C GLU A 44 -16.83 8.77 38.44
N LYS A 45 -15.78 8.23 37.82
CA LYS A 45 -14.42 8.72 37.95
C LYS A 45 -14.05 9.57 36.74
N GLU A 46 -14.20 8.99 35.56
CA GLU A 46 -13.80 9.59 34.27
C GLU A 46 -14.75 9.13 33.16
N GLN A 47 -14.91 9.97 32.14
CA GLN A 47 -15.64 9.63 30.92
C GLN A 47 -14.91 10.16 29.68
N TYR A 48 -14.99 9.42 28.58
CA TYR A 48 -14.35 9.77 27.31
C TYR A 48 -15.26 9.45 26.13
N GLU A 49 -15.37 10.40 25.20
CA GLU A 49 -15.88 10.14 23.86
C GLU A 49 -14.69 9.83 22.94
N VAL A 50 -14.45 8.55 22.66
CA VAL A 50 -13.29 8.12 21.88
C VAL A 50 -13.69 7.96 20.41
N MET A 51 -13.05 8.74 19.54
CA MET A 51 -13.31 8.76 18.11
C MET A 51 -12.01 8.78 17.31
N LEU A 52 -11.88 7.84 16.38
CA LEU A 52 -10.78 7.82 15.41
C LEU A 52 -11.15 8.63 14.15
N ASP A 53 -10.38 9.68 13.86
CA ASP A 53 -10.47 10.38 12.59
C ASP A 53 -9.95 9.47 11.46
N LYS A 54 -10.81 9.16 10.49
CA LYS A 54 -10.48 8.22 9.40
C LYS A 54 -9.44 8.76 8.42
N LYS A 55 -9.30 10.08 8.30
CA LYS A 55 -8.34 10.74 7.40
C LYS A 55 -6.98 10.85 8.09
N THR A 56 -6.94 11.37 9.31
CA THR A 56 -5.69 11.63 10.04
C THR A 56 -5.18 10.42 10.82
N ARG A 57 -6.04 9.41 11.05
CA ARG A 57 -5.76 8.21 11.87
C ARG A 57 -5.37 8.53 13.31
N LYS A 58 -5.81 9.68 13.81
CA LYS A 58 -5.59 10.13 15.19
C LYS A 58 -6.87 10.00 16.01
N LEU A 59 -6.70 9.66 17.27
CA LEU A 59 -7.77 9.71 18.26
C LEU A 59 -7.95 11.15 18.74
N ASN A 60 -9.17 11.49 19.16
CA ASN A 60 -9.52 12.78 19.76
C ASN A 60 -9.20 12.87 21.27
N ILE A 61 -8.39 11.95 21.79
CA ILE A 61 -7.93 11.89 23.18
C ILE A 61 -6.41 12.04 23.22
N THR A 62 -5.87 12.42 24.39
CA THR A 62 -4.43 12.52 24.62
C THR A 62 -3.77 11.14 24.61
N PHE A 63 -2.45 11.11 24.44
CA PHE A 63 -1.69 9.86 24.49
C PHE A 63 -1.81 9.14 25.85
N ALA A 64 -1.82 9.89 26.96
CA ALA A 64 -1.96 9.31 28.30
C ALA A 64 -3.34 8.63 28.49
N GLU A 65 -4.40 9.29 28.04
CA GLU A 65 -5.76 8.72 28.04
C GLU A 65 -5.84 7.51 27.10
N GLN A 66 -5.21 7.56 25.93
CA GLN A 66 -5.16 6.42 25.02
C GLN A 66 -4.51 5.20 25.68
N VAL A 67 -3.36 5.36 26.34
CA VAL A 67 -2.68 4.24 27.01
C VAL A 67 -3.59 3.63 28.08
N TYR A 68 -4.23 4.48 28.88
CA TYR A 68 -5.13 4.03 29.95
C TYR A 68 -6.36 3.30 29.41
N ILE A 69 -7.06 3.89 28.44
CA ILE A 69 -8.25 3.30 27.82
C ILE A 69 -7.90 2.02 27.05
N SER A 70 -6.76 2.00 26.35
CA SER A 70 -6.31 0.82 25.61
C SER A 70 -6.09 -0.38 26.51
N ARG A 71 -5.56 -0.17 27.71
CA ARG A 71 -5.39 -1.23 28.71
C ARG A 71 -6.75 -1.83 29.10
N LEU A 72 -7.71 -0.98 29.49
CA LEU A 72 -9.06 -1.42 29.87
C LEU A 72 -9.78 -2.14 28.71
N ASP A 73 -9.69 -1.58 27.51
CA ASP A 73 -10.33 -2.07 26.29
C ASP A 73 -9.74 -3.41 25.83
N TYR A 74 -8.43 -3.48 25.66
CA TYR A 74 -7.74 -4.68 25.18
C TYR A 74 -8.03 -5.92 26.04
N HIS A 75 -7.99 -5.77 27.37
CA HIS A 75 -8.21 -6.89 28.29
C HIS A 75 -9.68 -7.30 28.45
N SER A 76 -10.62 -6.44 28.06
CA SER A 76 -12.05 -6.70 28.15
C SER A 76 -12.70 -7.11 26.83
N SER A 77 -11.93 -7.09 25.74
CA SER A 77 -12.37 -7.45 24.39
C SER A 77 -12.59 -8.96 24.21
N LEU A 78 -13.60 -9.34 23.43
CA LEU A 78 -13.72 -10.70 22.91
C LEU A 78 -12.63 -10.96 21.86
N VAL A 79 -12.08 -12.19 21.85
CA VAL A 79 -11.10 -12.58 20.82
C VAL A 79 -11.78 -12.80 19.46
N ASP A 80 -13.04 -13.23 19.48
CA ASP A 80 -13.86 -13.43 18.29
C ASP A 80 -15.34 -13.35 18.69
N MET A 81 -16.18 -12.74 17.85
CA MET A 81 -17.63 -12.65 18.07
C MET A 81 -18.35 -14.02 18.09
N ASN A 82 -17.69 -15.10 17.67
CA ASN A 82 -18.17 -16.48 17.79
C ASN A 82 -17.75 -17.16 19.09
N LYS A 83 -16.99 -16.47 19.95
CA LYS A 83 -16.64 -16.90 21.30
C LYS A 83 -17.19 -15.92 22.36
N PRO A 84 -18.47 -15.50 22.29
CA PRO A 84 -19.01 -14.50 23.20
C PRO A 84 -19.24 -15.08 24.60
N VAL A 85 -19.21 -14.27 25.64
CA VAL A 85 -19.69 -14.68 26.99
C VAL A 85 -21.22 -14.70 26.97
N ASP A 86 -21.86 -13.62 26.52
CA ASP A 86 -23.29 -13.59 26.23
C ASP A 86 -23.59 -14.35 24.92
N SER A 87 -24.29 -15.47 25.02
CA SER A 87 -24.68 -16.28 23.85
C SER A 87 -25.53 -15.52 22.80
N LYS A 88 -26.23 -14.45 23.21
CA LYS A 88 -27.02 -13.57 22.32
C LYS A 88 -26.17 -12.49 21.64
N LYS A 89 -24.91 -12.31 22.05
CA LYS A 89 -23.93 -11.36 21.48
C LYS A 89 -24.33 -9.88 21.60
N ILE A 90 -25.20 -9.57 22.57
CA ILE A 90 -25.61 -8.20 22.87
C ILE A 90 -24.58 -7.55 23.77
N ILE A 91 -24.17 -8.24 24.84
CA ILE A 91 -23.05 -7.82 25.69
C ILE A 91 -21.75 -8.36 25.07
N GLN A 92 -20.81 -7.46 24.80
CA GLN A 92 -19.61 -7.74 24.01
C GLN A 92 -18.30 -7.57 24.80
N SER A 93 -18.39 -7.42 26.13
CA SER A 93 -17.26 -7.55 27.04
C SER A 93 -17.05 -9.01 27.44
N ASN A 94 -15.89 -9.29 28.04
CA ASN A 94 -15.45 -10.64 28.36
C ASN A 94 -15.38 -10.96 29.86
N ASN A 95 -15.58 -9.96 30.73
CA ASN A 95 -15.43 -10.07 32.18
C ASN A 95 -16.44 -9.22 32.94
N TYR A 96 -16.56 -9.42 34.26
CA TYR A 96 -17.55 -8.70 35.08
C TYR A 96 -17.12 -7.27 35.46
N LEU A 97 -15.85 -6.91 35.30
CA LEU A 97 -15.36 -5.54 35.52
C LEU A 97 -15.56 -4.63 34.30
N SER A 98 -16.22 -5.15 33.26
CA SER A 98 -16.50 -4.41 32.03
C SER A 98 -17.88 -4.77 31.46
N PHE A 99 -18.59 -3.76 30.96
CA PHE A 99 -19.91 -3.93 30.38
C PHE A 99 -20.02 -3.17 29.06
N TRP A 100 -20.06 -3.90 27.94
CA TRP A 100 -20.00 -3.30 26.61
C TRP A 100 -21.21 -3.65 25.76
N ILE A 101 -21.82 -2.62 25.18
CA ILE A 101 -22.95 -2.78 24.25
C ILE A 101 -22.83 -1.76 23.13
N LYS A 102 -23.58 -1.97 22.04
CA LYS A 102 -23.87 -0.88 21.09
C LYS A 102 -24.85 0.09 21.74
N GLN A 103 -24.65 1.39 21.54
CA GLN A 103 -25.52 2.42 22.15
C GLN A 103 -26.99 2.22 21.78
N GLU A 104 -27.28 1.84 20.53
CA GLU A 104 -28.64 1.50 20.07
C GLU A 104 -29.32 0.38 20.89
N SER A 105 -28.55 -0.48 21.57
CA SER A 105 -29.11 -1.57 22.39
C SER A 105 -29.86 -1.06 23.63
N LEU A 106 -29.65 0.20 24.04
CA LEU A 106 -30.38 0.82 25.14
C LEU A 106 -31.84 1.14 24.79
N SER A 107 -32.14 1.38 23.51
CA SER A 107 -33.46 1.84 23.05
C SER A 107 -34.19 0.85 22.15
N ASN A 108 -33.48 -0.07 21.47
CA ASN A 108 -34.09 -1.02 20.53
C ASN A 108 -34.66 -2.30 21.18
N GLY A 109 -34.61 -2.42 22.51
CA GLY A 109 -35.11 -3.57 23.26
C GLY A 109 -34.27 -4.85 23.16
N LYS A 110 -33.10 -4.81 22.50
CA LYS A 110 -32.20 -5.98 22.42
C LYS A 110 -31.56 -6.30 23.77
N LEU A 111 -31.22 -5.30 24.58
CA LEU A 111 -30.72 -5.50 25.95
C LEU A 111 -31.92 -5.56 26.91
N ASN A 112 -31.95 -6.57 27.77
CA ASN A 112 -32.97 -6.73 28.80
C ASN A 112 -32.37 -7.42 30.04
N SER A 113 -33.16 -7.47 31.12
CA SER A 113 -32.72 -8.04 32.40
C SER A 113 -32.30 -9.50 32.31
N GLU A 114 -32.97 -10.32 31.49
CA GLU A 114 -32.61 -11.74 31.31
C GLU A 114 -31.23 -11.92 30.69
N ILE A 115 -30.88 -11.10 29.70
CA ILE A 115 -29.56 -11.11 29.06
C ILE A 115 -28.48 -10.66 30.05
N ILE A 116 -28.75 -9.62 30.83
CA ILE A 116 -27.82 -9.15 31.87
C ILE A 116 -27.62 -10.25 32.93
N ASP A 117 -28.70 -10.84 33.43
CA ASP A 117 -28.64 -11.89 34.45
C ASP A 117 -27.87 -13.12 33.95
N GLY A 118 -28.16 -13.59 32.74
CA GLY A 118 -27.46 -14.73 32.13
C GLY A 118 -25.98 -14.45 31.84
N TYR A 119 -25.62 -13.23 31.44
CA TYR A 119 -24.21 -12.83 31.28
C TYR A 119 -23.43 -12.94 32.58
N TYR A 120 -23.97 -12.39 33.68
CA TYR A 120 -23.31 -12.46 34.98
C TYR A 120 -23.37 -13.85 35.62
N GLU A 121 -24.38 -14.68 35.30
CA GLU A 121 -24.43 -16.08 35.74
C GLU A 121 -23.26 -16.89 35.15
N VAL A 122 -22.99 -16.74 33.85
CA VAL A 122 -21.83 -17.37 33.20
C VAL A 122 -20.50 -16.86 33.77
N LEU A 123 -20.42 -15.59 34.14
CA LEU A 123 -19.20 -15.03 34.75
C LEU A 123 -19.01 -15.46 36.21
N ALA A 124 -20.11 -15.68 36.94
CA ALA A 124 -20.07 -16.17 38.31
C ALA A 124 -19.63 -17.64 38.39
N ASP A 125 -20.04 -18.45 37.39
CA ASP A 125 -19.58 -19.83 37.22
C ASP A 125 -19.13 -20.11 35.76
N PRO A 126 -17.85 -19.80 35.42
CA PRO A 126 -17.33 -20.04 34.08
C PRO A 126 -17.35 -21.51 33.63
N TYR A 127 -17.46 -22.47 34.57
CA TYR A 127 -17.58 -23.88 34.23
C TYR A 127 -18.90 -24.20 33.53
N MET A 128 -19.94 -23.36 33.62
CA MET A 128 -21.15 -23.49 32.80
C MET A 128 -20.81 -23.49 31.30
N LYS A 129 -19.88 -22.62 30.90
CA LYS A 129 -19.41 -22.51 29.52
C LYS A 129 -18.25 -23.47 29.21
N TYR A 130 -17.33 -23.65 30.15
CA TYR A 130 -16.12 -24.47 29.98
C TYR A 130 -16.23 -25.84 30.68
N SER A 131 -17.39 -26.50 30.55
CA SER A 131 -17.73 -27.69 31.35
C SER A 131 -17.01 -28.98 30.97
N LYS A 132 -16.50 -29.11 29.74
CA LYS A 132 -16.08 -30.40 29.17
C LYS A 132 -14.72 -30.36 28.46
N GLY A 133 -14.00 -31.48 28.58
CA GLY A 133 -12.77 -31.77 27.84
C GLY A 133 -11.71 -30.69 28.02
N ARG A 134 -11.07 -30.30 26.91
CA ARG A 134 -9.97 -29.33 26.90
C ARG A 134 -10.38 -27.92 27.31
N ASN A 135 -11.65 -27.55 27.17
CA ASN A 135 -12.15 -26.27 27.68
C ASN A 135 -11.99 -26.19 29.20
N LYS A 136 -12.36 -27.27 29.90
CA LYS A 136 -12.27 -27.34 31.37
C LYS A 136 -10.83 -27.27 31.84
N GLU A 137 -9.94 -28.04 31.21
CA GLU A 137 -8.51 -28.04 31.56
C GLU A 137 -7.87 -26.66 31.37
N LEU A 138 -8.17 -25.96 30.26
CA LEU A 138 -7.65 -24.61 30.02
C LEU A 138 -8.17 -23.61 31.05
N TYR A 139 -9.44 -23.70 31.45
CA TYR A 139 -9.97 -22.82 32.48
C TYR A 139 -9.38 -23.13 33.87
N GLN A 140 -9.20 -24.41 34.22
CA GLN A 140 -8.54 -24.82 35.47
C GLN A 140 -7.13 -24.24 35.58
N MET A 141 -6.35 -24.26 34.49
CA MET A 141 -5.03 -23.63 34.46
C MET A 141 -5.08 -22.13 34.79
N VAL A 142 -6.11 -21.40 34.32
CA VAL A 142 -6.26 -19.98 34.67
C VAL A 142 -6.68 -19.81 36.12
N GLU A 143 -7.64 -20.59 36.60
CA GLU A 143 -8.12 -20.52 37.98
C GLU A 143 -7.00 -20.83 38.99
N GLU A 144 -6.07 -21.73 38.66
CA GLU A 144 -4.84 -21.97 39.42
C GLU A 144 -3.90 -20.75 39.43
N GLU A 145 -3.83 -19.98 38.33
CA GLU A 145 -2.97 -18.80 38.21
C GLU A 145 -3.55 -17.55 38.90
N VAL A 146 -4.85 -17.28 38.70
CA VAL A 146 -5.49 -16.01 39.12
C VAL A 146 -6.50 -16.16 40.25
N GLY A 147 -6.69 -17.38 40.78
CA GLY A 147 -7.63 -17.69 41.85
C GLY A 147 -9.08 -17.81 41.38
N PRO A 148 -10.05 -18.08 42.27
CA PRO A 148 -11.48 -18.13 41.92
C PRO A 148 -12.06 -16.74 41.62
N VAL A 149 -13.21 -16.70 40.96
CA VAL A 149 -13.94 -15.44 40.68
C VAL A 149 -14.36 -14.76 41.99
N ASN A 150 -14.12 -13.46 42.11
CA ASN A 150 -14.56 -12.69 43.26
C ASN A 150 -16.07 -12.41 43.18
N GLN A 151 -16.84 -13.23 43.89
CA GLN A 151 -18.31 -13.19 43.88
C GLN A 151 -18.88 -11.89 44.45
N GLU A 152 -18.23 -11.32 45.46
CA GLU A 152 -18.68 -10.05 46.09
C GLU A 152 -18.62 -8.91 45.07
N LYS A 153 -17.46 -8.73 44.42
CA LYS A 153 -17.26 -7.68 43.42
C LYS A 153 -18.15 -7.90 42.20
N LEU A 154 -18.28 -9.14 41.74
CA LEU A 154 -19.17 -9.48 40.63
C LEU A 154 -20.62 -9.10 40.92
N MET A 155 -21.14 -9.47 42.09
CA MET A 155 -22.52 -9.16 42.48
C MET A 155 -22.74 -7.65 42.62
N LYS A 156 -21.75 -6.92 43.16
CA LYS A 156 -21.79 -5.45 43.24
C LYS A 156 -21.88 -4.80 41.87
N VAL A 157 -21.04 -5.22 40.91
CA VAL A 157 -21.09 -4.71 39.54
C VAL A 157 -22.39 -5.09 38.83
N LYS A 158 -22.84 -6.33 38.98
CA LYS A 158 -24.13 -6.80 38.45
C LYS A 158 -25.29 -5.92 38.92
N GLN A 159 -25.36 -5.64 40.23
CA GLN A 159 -26.41 -4.82 40.81
C GLN A 159 -26.39 -3.41 40.23
N TRP A 160 -25.21 -2.78 40.17
CA TRP A 160 -25.07 -1.45 39.60
C TRP A 160 -25.53 -1.41 38.14
N VAL A 161 -25.12 -2.37 37.31
CA VAL A 161 -25.55 -2.42 35.91
C VAL A 161 -27.06 -2.53 35.79
N LYS A 162 -27.72 -3.41 36.56
CA LYS A 162 -29.18 -3.58 36.48
C LYS A 162 -29.94 -2.33 36.88
N GLU A 163 -29.47 -1.61 37.89
CA GLU A 163 -30.13 -0.40 38.40
C GLU A 163 -29.92 0.81 37.49
N ASN A 164 -28.75 0.93 36.85
CA ASN A 164 -28.32 2.19 36.24
C ASN A 164 -28.27 2.18 34.71
N ILE A 165 -28.08 1.02 34.04
CA ILE A 165 -27.75 0.98 32.60
C ILE A 165 -28.80 1.66 31.70
N PHE A 166 -30.08 1.59 32.06
CA PHE A 166 -31.19 2.18 31.29
C PHE A 166 -31.53 3.63 31.71
N GLN A 167 -30.86 4.17 32.72
CA GLN A 167 -31.13 5.48 33.31
C GLN A 167 -29.88 6.39 33.33
N LEU A 168 -28.88 6.06 32.49
CA LEU A 168 -27.67 6.85 32.37
C LEU A 168 -28.00 8.28 31.91
N PRO A 169 -27.36 9.32 32.49
CA PRO A 169 -27.69 10.73 32.20
C PRO A 169 -27.08 11.23 30.88
N TYR A 170 -26.77 10.35 29.94
CA TYR A 170 -26.08 10.68 28.68
C TYR A 170 -26.97 10.38 27.47
N GLU A 171 -26.90 11.23 26.46
CA GLU A 171 -27.59 11.03 25.19
C GLU A 171 -26.82 10.02 24.31
N LEU A 172 -27.07 8.73 24.52
CA LEU A 172 -26.38 7.64 23.81
C LEU A 172 -27.28 7.05 22.72
N SER A 173 -26.84 7.11 21.46
CA SER A 173 -27.59 6.56 20.34
C SER A 173 -26.70 6.14 19.17
N GLY A 174 -27.17 5.18 18.37
CA GLY A 174 -26.48 4.75 17.17
C GLY A 174 -25.55 3.54 17.35
N LYS A 175 -24.63 3.38 16.39
CA LYS A 175 -23.86 2.14 16.18
C LYS A 175 -22.50 2.10 16.87
N ASP A 176 -22.11 3.18 17.55
CA ASP A 176 -20.90 3.20 18.35
C ASP A 176 -21.11 2.49 19.69
N TYR A 177 -20.03 2.27 20.43
CA TYR A 177 -20.09 1.52 21.68
C TYR A 177 -20.44 2.41 22.87
N LEU A 178 -21.11 1.82 23.86
CA LEU A 178 -21.03 2.20 25.26
C LEU A 178 -20.16 1.15 25.94
N LYS A 179 -19.06 1.57 26.57
CA LYS A 179 -18.17 0.70 27.33
C LYS A 179 -18.03 1.23 28.76
N ILE A 180 -18.51 0.46 29.72
CA ILE A 180 -18.40 0.80 31.14
C ILE A 180 -17.31 -0.08 31.77
N PHE A 181 -16.45 0.52 32.58
CA PHE A 181 -15.38 -0.16 33.32
C PHE A 181 -15.52 0.12 34.81
N PHE A 182 -15.32 -0.93 35.62
CA PHE A 182 -15.46 -0.88 37.07
C PHE A 182 -14.10 -1.11 37.71
N LEU A 183 -13.56 -0.07 38.36
CA LEU A 183 -12.33 -0.16 39.13
C LEU A 183 -12.69 -0.60 40.56
N CYS A 184 -12.25 -1.80 40.92
CA CYS A 184 -12.51 -2.42 42.21
C CYS A 184 -11.19 -2.81 42.88
N ASP A 185 -11.09 -2.60 44.19
CA ASP A 185 -9.90 -2.98 44.93
C ASP A 185 -9.79 -4.52 45.04
N GLY A 186 -8.56 -5.02 44.95
CA GLY A 186 -8.23 -6.44 45.10
C GLY A 186 -8.53 -7.33 43.89
N VAL A 187 -9.01 -6.76 42.78
CA VAL A 187 -9.23 -7.45 41.50
C VAL A 187 -8.71 -6.59 40.36
N SER A 188 -8.35 -7.22 39.23
CA SER A 188 -7.86 -6.48 38.06
C SER A 188 -8.52 -6.95 36.78
N ILE A 189 -8.76 -6.01 35.87
CA ILE A 189 -9.29 -6.29 34.53
C ILE A 189 -8.35 -7.22 33.75
N GLU A 190 -7.04 -7.15 33.97
CA GLU A 190 -6.07 -8.03 33.31
C GLU A 190 -6.28 -9.50 33.70
N GLN A 191 -6.41 -9.78 35.00
CA GLN A 191 -6.61 -11.14 35.51
C GLN A 191 -7.96 -11.70 35.07
N GLU A 192 -9.01 -10.88 35.12
CA GLU A 192 -10.33 -11.30 34.65
C GLU A 192 -10.37 -11.51 33.13
N GLY A 193 -9.65 -10.68 32.36
CA GLY A 193 -9.44 -10.88 30.93
C GLY A 193 -8.72 -12.19 30.62
N LYS A 194 -7.75 -12.63 31.44
CA LYS A 194 -7.08 -13.92 31.29
C LYS A 194 -8.03 -15.11 31.42
N ARG A 195 -9.02 -15.04 32.34
CA ARG A 195 -10.06 -16.09 32.51
C ARG A 195 -10.81 -16.37 31.22
N TYR A 196 -11.05 -15.32 30.45
CA TYR A 196 -11.65 -15.44 29.13
C TYR A 196 -10.63 -15.85 28.06
N LEU A 197 -9.45 -15.23 28.05
CA LEU A 197 -8.50 -15.37 26.94
C LEU A 197 -8.01 -16.82 26.76
N LEU A 198 -7.54 -17.48 27.83
CA LEU A 198 -6.88 -18.79 27.70
C LEU A 198 -7.81 -19.88 27.17
N PRO A 199 -9.04 -20.06 27.69
CA PRO A 199 -9.98 -21.04 27.15
C PRO A 199 -10.42 -20.73 25.72
N ASN A 200 -10.28 -19.49 25.25
CA ASN A 200 -10.70 -19.06 23.92
C ASN A 200 -9.54 -18.84 22.94
N LEU A 201 -8.30 -19.16 23.32
CA LEU A 201 -7.09 -18.87 22.55
C LEU A 201 -7.06 -19.59 21.18
N PHE A 202 -7.38 -20.88 21.16
CA PHE A 202 -7.32 -21.69 19.94
C PHE A 202 -8.58 -21.53 19.08
N ASN A 203 -8.48 -21.82 17.78
CA ASN A 203 -9.60 -21.72 16.84
C ASN A 203 -10.84 -22.51 17.33
N LYS A 204 -10.64 -23.78 17.71
CA LYS A 204 -11.58 -24.62 18.44
C LYS A 204 -10.82 -25.60 19.33
N ASN A 205 -11.32 -25.80 20.54
CA ASN A 205 -10.67 -26.70 21.50
C ASN A 205 -10.90 -28.19 21.21
N ASP A 206 -11.85 -28.53 20.34
CA ASP A 206 -12.11 -29.91 19.90
C ASP A 206 -10.90 -30.55 19.21
N TYR A 207 -10.01 -29.72 18.64
CA TYR A 207 -8.78 -30.18 17.98
C TYR A 207 -7.60 -30.28 18.94
N ASN A 208 -7.75 -29.85 20.20
CA ASN A 208 -6.61 -29.72 21.11
C ASN A 208 -6.17 -31.09 21.63
N ILE A 209 -4.85 -31.29 21.64
CA ILE A 209 -4.21 -32.52 22.12
C ILE A 209 -3.25 -32.19 23.27
N ARG A 210 -2.93 -33.20 24.08
CA ARG A 210 -1.92 -33.09 25.13
C ARG A 210 -0.68 -33.87 24.71
N ILE A 211 0.47 -33.22 24.76
CA ILE A 211 1.79 -33.80 24.49
C ILE A 211 2.67 -33.36 25.65
N ASP A 212 3.29 -34.31 26.36
CA ASP A 212 4.24 -34.04 27.44
C ASP A 212 3.72 -33.07 28.53
N GLY A 213 2.42 -33.14 28.83
CA GLY A 213 1.76 -32.28 29.83
C GLY A 213 1.23 -30.96 29.27
N ASP A 214 1.75 -30.50 28.14
CA ASP A 214 1.35 -29.26 27.47
C ASP A 214 0.13 -29.46 26.56
N ILE A 215 -0.71 -28.44 26.46
CA ILE A 215 -1.84 -28.39 25.52
C ILE A 215 -1.40 -27.76 24.20
N TYR A 216 -1.70 -28.46 23.12
CA TYR A 216 -1.47 -28.01 21.75
C TYR A 216 -2.79 -27.84 21.03
N GLY A 217 -2.93 -26.78 20.24
CA GLY A 217 -4.15 -26.50 19.49
C GLY A 217 -3.87 -25.72 18.21
N LEU A 218 -4.89 -25.62 17.36
CA LEU A 218 -4.82 -24.80 16.14
C LEU A 218 -4.94 -23.32 16.55
N PRO A 219 -3.92 -22.47 16.30
CA PRO A 219 -4.04 -21.02 16.55
C PRO A 219 -5.22 -20.42 15.78
N ASN A 220 -5.77 -19.31 16.29
CA ASN A 220 -6.90 -18.66 15.62
C ASN A 220 -6.45 -17.84 14.40
N GLU A 221 -5.19 -17.38 14.40
CA GLU A 221 -4.71 -16.32 13.50
C GLU A 221 -4.26 -16.82 12.12
N ASN A 222 -4.84 -16.21 11.08
CA ASN A 222 -4.63 -16.44 9.65
C ASN A 222 -4.90 -17.88 9.17
N MET A 223 -5.43 -18.77 10.03
CA MET A 223 -5.85 -20.12 9.65
C MET A 223 -6.97 -20.63 10.56
N GLY A 224 -8.22 -20.56 10.07
CA GLY A 224 -9.38 -21.06 10.79
C GLY A 224 -10.00 -22.29 10.13
N LEU A 225 -10.34 -23.31 10.93
CA LEU A 225 -11.15 -24.43 10.45
C LEU A 225 -12.62 -24.17 10.74
N ASN A 226 -13.46 -24.46 9.75
CA ASN A 226 -14.91 -24.35 9.86
C ASN A 226 -15.52 -25.68 9.46
N SER A 227 -16.43 -26.21 10.30
CA SER A 227 -17.14 -27.46 10.01
C SER A 227 -17.97 -27.39 8.72
N LYS A 228 -18.36 -26.19 8.28
CA LYS A 228 -19.01 -25.95 6.97
C LYS A 228 -18.04 -25.97 5.79
N LYS A 229 -16.73 -25.99 6.03
CA LYS A 229 -15.66 -26.03 5.03
C LYS A 229 -14.70 -27.21 5.31
N PRO A 230 -15.18 -28.45 5.22
CA PRO A 230 -14.39 -29.64 5.58
C PRO A 230 -13.19 -29.89 4.65
N TYR A 231 -13.10 -29.20 3.51
CA TYR A 231 -11.96 -29.27 2.58
C TYR A 231 -10.72 -28.52 3.09
N LEU A 232 -10.84 -27.72 4.15
CA LEU A 232 -9.69 -27.07 4.80
C LEU A 232 -8.92 -28.02 5.74
N GLU A 233 -9.51 -29.18 6.06
CA GLU A 233 -8.88 -30.21 6.86
C GLU A 233 -7.95 -31.11 6.02
N ASN A 234 -6.82 -31.50 6.60
CA ASN A 234 -5.89 -32.46 6.05
C ASN A 234 -6.32 -33.89 6.37
N LYS A 235 -7.36 -34.38 5.69
CA LYS A 235 -7.98 -35.69 5.97
C LYS A 235 -7.04 -36.91 5.84
N ASN A 236 -5.92 -36.76 5.15
CA ASN A 236 -4.92 -37.84 4.98
C ASN A 236 -3.83 -37.85 6.07
N ARG A 237 -3.83 -36.88 7.01
CA ARG A 237 -2.89 -36.84 8.13
C ARG A 237 -3.53 -37.44 9.39
N LYS A 238 -2.68 -37.94 10.30
CA LYS A 238 -3.10 -38.42 11.63
C LYS A 238 -3.90 -37.34 12.41
N TYR A 239 -3.44 -36.09 12.33
CA TYR A 239 -4.17 -34.93 12.82
C TYR A 239 -4.67 -34.13 11.62
N THR A 240 -5.98 -33.94 11.54
CA THR A 240 -6.63 -33.30 10.39
C THR A 240 -6.41 -31.78 10.37
N VAL A 241 -5.92 -31.19 11.46
CA VAL A 241 -5.56 -29.78 11.51
C VAL A 241 -4.22 -29.50 10.81
N PRO A 242 -4.06 -28.34 10.17
CA PRO A 242 -2.83 -27.99 9.43
C PRO A 242 -1.61 -27.83 10.33
N MET A 243 -1.81 -27.28 11.53
CA MET A 243 -0.76 -26.96 12.48
C MET A 243 -1.31 -27.05 13.90
N LEU A 244 -0.43 -27.38 14.84
CA LEU A 244 -0.68 -27.41 16.27
C LEU A 244 0.45 -26.64 16.95
N LEU A 245 0.09 -25.64 17.76
CA LEU A 245 1.02 -24.86 18.56
C LEU A 245 0.73 -25.11 20.04
N ARG A 246 1.79 -25.11 20.85
CA ARG A 246 1.65 -25.11 22.31
C ARG A 246 0.96 -23.83 22.77
N THR A 247 0.22 -23.88 23.86
CA THR A 247 -0.47 -22.72 24.47
C THR A 247 0.43 -21.48 24.58
N SER A 248 1.70 -21.62 25.03
CA SER A 248 2.65 -20.51 25.14
C SER A 248 2.94 -19.85 23.78
N ASP A 249 3.09 -20.65 22.74
CA ASP A 249 3.49 -20.20 21.40
C ASP A 249 2.28 -19.60 20.67
N SER A 250 1.08 -20.15 20.91
CA SER A 250 -0.17 -19.52 20.50
C SER A 250 -0.38 -18.16 21.16
N MET A 251 -0.03 -18.00 22.44
CA MET A 251 -0.12 -16.70 23.11
C MET A 251 0.84 -15.67 22.49
N LYS A 252 2.09 -16.06 22.24
CA LYS A 252 3.08 -15.24 21.53
C LYS A 252 2.60 -14.84 20.13
N ARG A 253 2.02 -15.79 19.39
CA ARG A 253 1.43 -15.56 18.08
C ARG A 253 0.28 -14.56 18.16
N LYS A 254 -0.65 -14.72 19.09
CA LYS A 254 -1.75 -13.77 19.28
C LYS A 254 -1.23 -12.35 19.50
N LYS A 255 -0.28 -12.18 20.44
CA LYS A 255 0.38 -10.90 20.73
C LYS A 255 1.01 -10.26 19.49
N PHE A 256 1.70 -11.06 18.67
CA PHE A 256 2.25 -10.60 17.40
C PHE A 256 1.17 -10.09 16.43
N PHE A 257 0.05 -10.81 16.30
CA PHE A 257 -1.07 -10.41 15.45
C PHE A 257 -1.83 -9.20 15.98
N ASP A 258 -1.96 -9.04 17.30
CA ASP A 258 -2.53 -7.85 17.92
C ASP A 258 -1.66 -6.62 17.62
N TYR A 259 -0.33 -6.76 17.67
CA TYR A 259 0.60 -5.72 17.26
C TYR A 259 0.43 -5.34 15.78
N LEU A 260 0.38 -6.32 14.86
CA LEU A 260 0.13 -6.07 13.44
C LEU A 260 -1.22 -5.38 13.22
N TRP A 261 -2.27 -5.75 13.97
CA TRP A 261 -3.57 -5.12 13.90
C TRP A 261 -3.54 -3.65 14.35
N GLY A 262 -2.78 -3.35 15.40
CA GLY A 262 -2.51 -1.99 15.85
C GLY A 262 -1.84 -1.15 14.76
N LEU A 263 -0.77 -1.69 14.14
CA LEU A 263 -0.09 -1.05 13.01
C LEU A 263 -1.03 -0.76 11.84
N ALA A 264 -1.80 -1.77 11.41
CA ALA A 264 -2.77 -1.61 10.33
C ALA A 264 -3.88 -0.60 10.66
N SER A 265 -4.29 -0.51 11.94
CA SER A 265 -5.27 0.48 12.40
C SER A 265 -4.75 1.91 12.32
N LYS A 266 -3.44 2.11 12.49
CA LYS A 266 -2.74 3.38 12.30
C LYS A 266 -2.42 3.71 10.84
N GLY A 267 -2.68 2.79 9.90
CA GLY A 267 -2.43 2.98 8.46
C GLY A 267 -1.06 2.49 7.98
N TYR A 268 -0.30 1.81 8.83
CA TYR A 268 0.95 1.17 8.46
C TYR A 268 0.66 -0.23 7.90
N TYR A 269 0.87 -0.38 6.59
CA TYR A 269 0.54 -1.62 5.86
C TYR A 269 1.77 -2.33 5.34
N ASN A 270 2.91 -1.65 5.21
CA ASN A 270 4.18 -2.23 4.82
C ASN A 270 5.04 -2.35 6.08
N VAL A 271 5.36 -3.56 6.54
CA VAL A 271 6.12 -3.77 7.77
C VAL A 271 7.39 -4.54 7.46
N TYR A 272 8.54 -3.94 7.76
CA TYR A 272 9.85 -4.57 7.59
C TYR A 272 10.36 -5.06 8.94
N PHE A 273 10.82 -6.30 8.97
CA PHE A 273 11.46 -6.94 10.11
C PHE A 273 12.95 -7.06 9.80
N ASP A 274 13.72 -6.14 10.34
CA ASP A 274 15.16 -6.09 10.17
C ASP A 274 15.83 -7.17 11.03
N SER A 275 16.71 -7.96 10.43
CA SER A 275 17.53 -8.98 11.10
C SER A 275 18.36 -8.44 12.26
N ARG A 276 18.60 -7.12 12.32
CA ARG A 276 19.22 -6.43 13.47
C ARG A 276 18.28 -6.26 14.68
N GLY A 277 17.07 -6.82 14.65
CA GLY A 277 16.11 -6.77 15.75
C GLY A 277 15.21 -5.53 15.75
N LYS A 278 15.08 -4.83 14.61
CA LYS A 278 14.21 -3.65 14.47
C LYS A 278 12.97 -3.96 13.64
N ILE A 279 11.86 -3.28 13.94
CA ILE A 279 10.65 -3.29 13.11
C ILE A 279 10.42 -1.90 12.53
N VAL A 280 10.23 -1.80 11.22
CA VAL A 280 10.00 -0.55 10.50
C VAL A 280 8.61 -0.60 9.85
N PRO A 281 7.57 -0.08 10.54
CA PRO A 281 6.23 0.03 9.98
C PRO A 281 6.12 1.28 9.10
N LEU A 282 5.59 1.13 7.89
CA LEU A 282 5.50 2.18 6.89
C LEU A 282 4.11 2.23 6.25
N GLU A 283 3.74 3.44 5.83
CA GLU A 283 2.56 3.68 5.02
C GLU A 283 2.67 2.96 3.67
N PRO A 284 1.53 2.68 3.00
CA PRO A 284 1.51 1.86 1.79
C PRO A 284 2.40 2.34 0.63
N LYS A 285 2.70 3.64 0.55
CA LYS A 285 3.53 4.26 -0.50
C LYS A 285 4.96 4.56 -0.04
N ALA A 286 5.29 4.32 1.23
CA ALA A 286 6.60 4.62 1.80
C ALA A 286 7.52 3.41 1.77
N ALA A 287 8.80 3.67 1.49
CA ALA A 287 9.89 2.69 1.52
C ALA A 287 10.88 3.02 2.66
N PRO A 288 11.71 2.05 3.10
CA PRO A 288 12.68 2.30 4.16
C PRO A 288 13.67 3.41 3.80
N ARG A 289 14.08 4.21 4.79
CA ARG A 289 15.09 5.28 4.62
C ARG A 289 16.51 4.86 4.98
N GLU A 290 16.64 3.69 5.59
CA GLU A 290 17.92 3.10 5.96
C GLU A 290 18.11 1.77 5.26
N ALA A 291 19.36 1.36 5.11
CA ALA A 291 19.72 0.03 4.63
C ALA A 291 19.13 -1.03 5.57
N LEU A 292 18.57 -2.11 5.02
CA LEU A 292 18.08 -3.23 5.84
C LEU A 292 18.18 -4.57 5.14
N THR A 293 18.17 -5.63 5.94
CA THR A 293 18.12 -7.03 5.51
C THR A 293 17.23 -7.79 6.48
N GLY A 294 16.34 -8.64 5.99
CA GLY A 294 15.37 -9.36 6.81
C GLY A 294 14.12 -9.72 6.05
N TYR A 295 12.95 -9.33 6.54
CA TYR A 295 11.66 -9.76 6.00
C TYR A 295 10.70 -8.59 5.79
N PHE A 296 9.80 -8.75 4.82
CA PHE A 296 8.75 -7.80 4.52
C PHE A 296 7.38 -8.48 4.68
N LEU A 297 6.45 -7.81 5.37
CA LEU A 297 5.04 -8.18 5.43
C LEU A 297 4.17 -7.05 4.88
N ARG A 298 3.28 -7.40 3.96
CA ARG A 298 2.13 -6.56 3.59
C ARG A 298 0.94 -6.97 4.43
N ILE A 299 0.38 -6.04 5.21
CA ILE A 299 -0.75 -6.30 6.10
C ILE A 299 -1.97 -5.44 5.78
N ARG A 300 -3.15 -5.88 6.23
CA ARG A 300 -4.36 -5.05 6.33
C ARG A 300 -5.19 -5.45 7.54
N LYS A 301 -6.15 -4.60 7.91
CA LYS A 301 -7.23 -5.01 8.81
C LYS A 301 -8.20 -5.95 8.08
N ASP A 302 -8.50 -7.09 8.68
CA ASP A 302 -9.65 -7.93 8.33
C ASP A 302 -10.76 -7.78 9.39
N LYS A 303 -11.73 -8.70 9.47
CA LYS A 303 -12.86 -8.61 10.40
C LYS A 303 -12.45 -8.63 11.87
N ASN A 304 -11.62 -9.60 12.26
CA ASN A 304 -11.28 -9.86 13.67
C ASN A 304 -9.77 -9.84 13.96
N GLU A 305 -8.92 -9.70 12.93
CA GLU A 305 -7.46 -9.78 13.07
C GLU A 305 -6.72 -9.14 11.88
N ALA A 306 -5.40 -8.99 12.00
CA ALA A 306 -4.57 -8.54 10.89
C ALA A 306 -4.37 -9.67 9.87
N ALA A 307 -4.73 -9.40 8.61
CA ALA A 307 -4.43 -10.30 7.50
C ALA A 307 -3.03 -9.99 6.93
N ILE A 308 -2.27 -11.03 6.62
CA ILE A 308 -1.00 -10.93 5.89
C ILE A 308 -1.29 -11.25 4.42
N LEU A 309 -1.09 -10.28 3.52
CA LEU A 309 -1.43 -10.36 2.10
C LEU A 309 -0.25 -10.79 1.23
N ASP A 310 0.94 -10.38 1.62
CA ASP A 310 2.19 -10.73 0.98
C ASP A 310 3.28 -10.82 2.06
N MET A 311 4.23 -11.71 1.81
CA MET A 311 5.34 -11.97 2.72
C MET A 311 6.55 -12.39 1.89
N ASP A 312 7.66 -11.69 2.07
CA ASP A 312 8.88 -11.93 1.29
C ASP A 312 10.14 -11.69 2.12
N THR A 313 11.25 -12.29 1.68
CA THR A 313 12.57 -11.97 2.20
C THR A 313 13.05 -10.68 1.56
N VAL A 314 13.83 -9.89 2.29
CA VAL A 314 14.56 -8.73 1.78
C VAL A 314 16.04 -9.00 2.00
N ASN A 315 16.71 -9.54 0.98
CA ASN A 315 18.11 -9.96 1.10
C ASN A 315 19.02 -8.79 1.47
N PHE A 316 18.88 -7.69 0.74
CA PHE A 316 19.59 -6.44 0.99
C PHE A 316 18.84 -5.29 0.31
N TYR A 317 18.31 -4.37 1.10
CA TYR A 317 17.72 -3.12 0.64
C TYR A 317 18.67 -1.97 0.95
N GLN A 318 19.02 -1.19 -0.08
CA GLN A 318 19.82 0.02 0.06
C GLN A 318 19.05 1.19 -0.57
N PRO A 319 18.60 2.17 0.22
CA PRO A 319 17.87 3.32 -0.31
C PRO A 319 18.80 4.32 -1.03
N GLU A 320 20.05 4.45 -0.60
CA GLU A 320 21.05 5.29 -1.25
C GLU A 320 21.51 4.63 -2.56
N LEU A 321 21.51 5.41 -3.64
CA LEU A 321 21.90 4.92 -4.95
C LEU A 321 23.41 4.73 -5.01
N LYS A 322 23.85 3.67 -5.69
CA LYS A 322 25.28 3.44 -5.94
C LYS A 322 25.88 4.57 -6.79
N GLU A 323 25.13 5.02 -7.78
CA GLU A 323 25.46 6.15 -8.64
C GLU A 323 24.30 7.14 -8.58
N SER A 324 24.59 8.43 -8.65
CA SER A 324 23.53 9.44 -8.66
C SER A 324 22.63 9.29 -9.88
N PHE A 325 21.32 9.39 -9.67
CA PHE A 325 20.33 9.47 -10.72
C PHE A 325 20.20 10.93 -11.18
N TRP A 326 20.26 11.17 -12.49
CA TRP A 326 20.02 12.48 -13.08
C TRP A 326 18.71 12.44 -13.85
N PHE A 327 17.76 13.30 -13.46
CA PHE A 327 16.56 13.54 -14.26
C PHE A 327 16.80 14.77 -15.12
N ASP A 328 17.13 14.54 -16.39
CA ASP A 328 17.63 15.56 -17.30
C ASP A 328 16.58 16.07 -18.29
N ASN A 329 16.71 17.35 -18.67
CA ASN A 329 15.89 17.98 -19.70
C ASN A 329 16.41 17.67 -21.11
N ILE A 330 16.36 16.40 -21.50
CA ILE A 330 16.96 15.88 -22.76
C ILE A 330 16.38 16.57 -24.00
N LEU A 331 15.10 16.93 -23.97
CA LEU A 331 14.44 17.62 -25.09
C LEU A 331 14.70 19.13 -25.15
N ASN A 332 15.50 19.69 -24.23
CA ASN A 332 15.80 21.12 -24.13
C ASN A 332 14.53 21.99 -24.10
N LEU A 333 13.60 21.63 -23.21
CA LEU A 333 12.36 22.38 -22.98
C LEU A 333 12.64 23.73 -22.31
N ASP A 334 11.79 24.72 -22.59
CA ASP A 334 11.85 26.04 -21.96
C ASP A 334 11.75 25.93 -20.44
N THR A 335 12.48 26.79 -19.71
CA THR A 335 12.52 26.79 -18.24
C THR A 335 11.14 26.86 -17.59
N LYS A 336 10.20 27.62 -18.16
CA LYS A 336 8.81 27.71 -17.68
C LYS A 336 8.07 26.37 -17.70
N LYS A 337 8.38 25.48 -18.63
CA LYS A 337 7.79 24.13 -18.70
C LYS A 337 8.39 23.18 -17.68
N LEU A 338 9.53 23.52 -17.09
CA LEU A 338 10.15 22.71 -16.05
C LEU A 338 9.54 22.99 -14.66
N GLU A 339 8.80 24.10 -14.52
CA GLU A 339 8.14 24.46 -13.26
C GLU A 339 7.15 23.38 -12.82
N GLY A 340 7.25 22.95 -11.56
CA GLY A 340 6.42 21.87 -11.02
C GLY A 340 6.96 20.45 -11.26
N HIS A 341 8.03 20.30 -12.04
CA HIS A 341 8.73 19.04 -12.27
C HIS A 341 10.01 18.94 -11.44
N ARG A 342 10.49 17.70 -11.25
CA ARG A 342 11.61 17.36 -10.36
C ARG A 342 12.94 17.18 -11.13
N TYR A 343 13.28 18.05 -12.07
CA TYR A 343 14.55 17.93 -12.81
C TYR A 343 15.76 18.14 -11.89
N GLY A 344 16.83 17.35 -12.07
CA GLY A 344 18.08 17.48 -11.32
C GLY A 344 18.67 16.16 -10.82
N LYS A 345 19.59 16.28 -9.85
CA LYS A 345 20.36 15.17 -9.27
C LYS A 345 19.68 14.57 -8.04
N TYR A 346 19.59 13.25 -8.00
CA TYR A 346 19.03 12.48 -6.89
C TYR A 346 19.99 11.38 -6.45
N ASN A 347 19.98 11.08 -5.15
CA ASN A 347 20.87 10.08 -4.55
C ASN A 347 20.10 8.95 -3.86
N TYR A 348 18.77 8.93 -3.95
CA TYR A 348 17.96 7.93 -3.28
C TYR A 348 16.92 7.27 -4.20
N LEU A 349 16.64 5.99 -3.94
CA LEU A 349 15.73 5.16 -4.72
C LEU A 349 14.28 5.63 -4.66
N TYR A 350 13.86 6.22 -3.53
CA TYR A 350 12.52 6.78 -3.41
C TYR A 350 12.30 7.99 -4.34
N ASP A 351 13.36 8.72 -4.71
CA ASP A 351 13.24 9.81 -5.68
C ASP A 351 12.97 9.28 -7.09
N ILE A 352 13.63 8.18 -7.48
CA ILE A 352 13.35 7.48 -8.74
C ILE A 352 11.92 6.93 -8.73
N CYS A 353 11.50 6.31 -7.62
CA CYS A 353 10.13 5.80 -7.45
C CYS A 353 9.09 6.90 -7.65
N ASP A 354 9.31 8.08 -7.05
CA ASP A 354 8.43 9.23 -7.20
C ASP A 354 8.38 9.71 -8.65
N ILE A 355 9.53 9.87 -9.31
CA ILE A 355 9.61 10.33 -10.72
C ILE A 355 8.94 9.34 -11.67
N VAL A 356 9.15 8.03 -11.48
CA VAL A 356 8.47 7.00 -12.25
C VAL A 356 6.95 7.08 -12.01
N ASN A 357 6.51 7.25 -10.77
CA ASN A 357 5.09 7.40 -10.47
C ASN A 357 4.48 8.66 -11.07
N THR A 358 5.13 9.82 -10.92
CA THR A 358 4.58 11.13 -11.34
C THR A 358 4.66 11.31 -12.85
N GLU A 359 5.85 11.15 -13.43
CA GLU A 359 6.09 11.48 -14.83
C GLU A 359 5.62 10.34 -15.73
N ILE A 360 6.12 9.11 -15.51
CA ILE A 360 5.82 7.98 -16.41
C ILE A 360 4.37 7.52 -16.22
N PHE A 361 3.96 7.23 -14.99
CA PHE A 361 2.63 6.67 -14.69
C PHE A 361 1.56 7.71 -14.34
N SER A 362 1.85 9.01 -14.39
CA SER A 362 0.84 10.07 -14.17
C SER A 362 0.12 9.98 -12.82
N ASN A 363 0.84 9.59 -11.77
CA ASN A 363 0.35 9.32 -10.41
C ASN A 363 -0.55 8.09 -10.23
N PHE A 364 -0.72 7.25 -11.26
CA PHE A 364 -1.56 6.05 -11.16
C PHE A 364 -0.84 4.80 -10.64
N LEU A 365 0.49 4.78 -10.53
CA LEU A 365 1.23 3.58 -10.09
C LEU A 365 1.07 3.31 -8.59
N LEU A 366 1.52 4.24 -7.74
CA LEU A 366 1.59 4.03 -6.28
C LEU A 366 0.22 3.84 -5.64
N GLY A 367 -0.82 4.46 -6.21
CA GLY A 367 -2.20 4.27 -5.77
C GLY A 367 -2.75 2.88 -6.07
N ASN A 368 -2.22 2.19 -7.08
CA ASN A 368 -2.76 0.93 -7.63
C ASN A 368 -1.84 -0.29 -7.42
N LEU A 369 -0.81 -0.20 -6.57
CA LEU A 369 0.13 -1.29 -6.29
C LEU A 369 -0.56 -2.57 -5.79
N TYR A 370 -1.65 -2.43 -5.04
CA TYR A 370 -2.32 -3.53 -4.33
C TYR A 370 -3.81 -3.66 -4.63
N ASN A 371 -4.37 -2.84 -5.53
CA ASN A 371 -5.77 -2.95 -5.91
C ASN A 371 -6.01 -4.25 -6.67
N ASP A 372 -7.18 -4.85 -6.48
CA ASP A 372 -7.62 -5.93 -7.36
C ASP A 372 -7.77 -5.39 -8.80
N PRO A 373 -7.58 -6.20 -9.85
CA PRO A 373 -7.63 -5.71 -11.24
C PRO A 373 -8.93 -4.98 -11.61
N GLY A 374 -10.05 -5.32 -10.96
CA GLY A 374 -11.33 -4.64 -11.12
C GLY A 374 -11.40 -3.24 -10.49
N ASP A 375 -10.59 -3.00 -9.46
CA ASP A 375 -10.61 -1.79 -8.63
C ASP A 375 -9.55 -0.76 -9.02
N ILE A 376 -8.74 -1.05 -10.05
CA ILE A 376 -7.75 -0.11 -10.57
C ILE A 376 -8.46 1.09 -11.19
N SER A 377 -8.23 2.27 -10.61
CA SER A 377 -8.76 3.53 -11.13
C SER A 377 -7.65 4.30 -11.84
N CYS A 378 -7.88 4.58 -13.12
CA CYS A 378 -6.97 5.29 -14.03
C CYS A 378 -7.73 6.12 -15.07
N ASN A 379 -8.79 6.83 -14.64
CA ASN A 379 -9.65 7.64 -15.52
C ASN A 379 -10.23 6.87 -16.73
N ASN A 380 -10.49 5.57 -16.56
CA ASN A 380 -10.93 4.65 -17.63
C ASN A 380 -9.94 4.50 -18.80
N ASP A 381 -8.65 4.76 -18.58
CA ASP A 381 -7.59 4.52 -19.55
C ASP A 381 -7.07 3.08 -19.42
N GLU A 382 -7.52 2.20 -20.33
CA GLU A 382 -7.16 0.78 -20.34
C GLU A 382 -5.66 0.55 -20.60
N VAL A 383 -4.99 1.44 -21.35
CA VAL A 383 -3.55 1.30 -21.61
C VAL A 383 -2.74 1.56 -20.34
N ILE A 384 -3.13 2.58 -19.55
CA ILE A 384 -2.52 2.82 -18.23
C ILE A 384 -2.76 1.63 -17.32
N LYS A 385 -4.00 1.11 -17.28
CA LYS A 385 -4.37 -0.05 -16.45
C LYS A 385 -3.53 -1.29 -16.77
N GLU A 386 -3.41 -1.62 -18.05
CA GLU A 386 -2.63 -2.75 -18.53
C GLU A 386 -1.15 -2.62 -18.12
N ASN A 387 -0.55 -1.45 -18.33
CA ASN A 387 0.85 -1.22 -17.98
C ASN A 387 1.09 -1.25 -16.46
N ILE A 388 0.12 -0.82 -15.63
CA ILE A 388 0.18 -0.99 -14.18
C ILE A 388 0.17 -2.48 -13.81
N LEU A 389 -0.73 -3.27 -14.39
CA LEU A 389 -0.81 -4.71 -14.12
C LEU A 389 0.48 -5.45 -14.51
N ILE A 390 1.10 -5.06 -15.63
CA ILE A 390 2.39 -5.59 -16.08
C ILE A 390 3.52 -5.22 -15.11
N ALA A 391 3.56 -3.97 -14.64
CA ALA A 391 4.73 -3.41 -13.96
C ALA A 391 4.71 -3.50 -12.44
N ARG A 392 3.53 -3.37 -11.80
CA ARG A 392 3.41 -3.02 -10.37
C ARG A 392 4.18 -3.95 -9.44
N ASN A 393 4.15 -5.27 -9.66
CA ASN A 393 4.83 -6.22 -8.78
C ASN A 393 6.34 -6.10 -8.89
N ARG A 394 6.84 -5.91 -10.12
CA ARG A 394 8.27 -5.78 -10.41
C ARG A 394 8.82 -4.44 -9.93
N LEU A 395 8.08 -3.35 -10.14
CA LEU A 395 8.42 -2.04 -9.61
C LEU A 395 8.32 -1.99 -8.08
N PHE A 396 7.34 -2.67 -7.49
CA PHE A 396 7.26 -2.83 -6.04
C PHE A 396 8.51 -3.54 -5.49
N ASN A 397 8.87 -4.68 -6.09
CA ASN A 397 10.07 -5.43 -5.74
C ASN A 397 11.34 -4.58 -5.85
N TRP A 398 11.43 -3.72 -6.85
CA TRP A 398 12.55 -2.79 -7.00
C TRP A 398 12.54 -1.70 -5.92
N PHE A 399 11.51 -0.86 -5.87
CA PHE A 399 11.51 0.34 -5.03
C PHE A 399 11.40 0.06 -3.53
N PHE A 400 10.77 -1.05 -3.15
CA PHE A 400 10.46 -1.37 -1.75
C PHE A 400 11.28 -2.54 -1.20
N LYS A 401 11.84 -3.40 -2.06
CA LYS A 401 12.64 -4.57 -1.64
C LYS A 401 14.05 -4.62 -2.24
N GLY A 402 14.39 -3.73 -3.17
CA GLY A 402 15.73 -3.60 -3.74
C GLY A 402 16.05 -4.54 -4.91
N TYR A 403 15.06 -5.26 -5.45
CA TYR A 403 15.27 -6.22 -6.55
C TYR A 403 15.27 -5.55 -7.92
N THR A 404 16.40 -5.60 -8.63
CA THR A 404 16.61 -4.85 -9.90
C THR A 404 16.51 -5.70 -11.17
N ASN A 405 16.09 -6.96 -11.08
CA ASN A 405 16.14 -7.92 -12.19
C ASN A 405 15.29 -7.46 -13.40
N ASP A 406 15.94 -7.36 -14.56
CA ASP A 406 15.35 -7.00 -15.86
C ASP A 406 14.57 -5.66 -15.86
N MET A 407 14.93 -4.73 -14.96
CA MET A 407 14.21 -3.44 -14.82
C MET A 407 14.33 -2.57 -16.06
N ALA A 408 15.47 -2.59 -16.77
CA ALA A 408 15.64 -1.83 -18.00
C ALA A 408 14.63 -2.24 -19.08
N GLU A 409 14.46 -3.55 -19.32
CA GLU A 409 13.50 -4.07 -20.30
C GLU A 409 12.05 -3.74 -19.91
N LEU A 410 11.72 -3.86 -18.62
CA LEU A 410 10.41 -3.49 -18.12
C LEU A 410 10.12 -2.01 -18.38
N MET A 411 11.04 -1.13 -17.96
CA MET A 411 10.89 0.31 -18.10
C MET A 411 10.83 0.74 -19.56
N GLU A 412 11.61 0.11 -20.44
CA GLU A 412 11.53 0.32 -21.89
C GLU A 412 10.14 0.02 -22.43
N LYS A 413 9.63 -1.19 -22.17
CA LYS A 413 8.31 -1.60 -22.65
C LYS A 413 7.18 -0.70 -22.15
N VAL A 414 7.11 -0.45 -20.84
CA VAL A 414 5.96 0.27 -20.25
C VAL A 414 6.01 1.76 -20.54
N SER A 415 7.20 2.36 -20.54
CA SER A 415 7.33 3.80 -20.82
C SER A 415 6.99 4.12 -22.26
N VAL A 416 7.46 3.32 -23.23
CA VAL A 416 7.11 3.53 -24.64
C VAL A 416 5.60 3.41 -24.84
N ASN A 417 4.95 2.38 -24.30
CA ASN A 417 3.49 2.23 -24.41
C ASN A 417 2.73 3.42 -23.80
N LEU A 418 3.14 3.88 -22.62
CA LEU A 418 2.50 5.02 -21.94
C LEU A 418 2.73 6.34 -22.67
N ILE A 419 3.91 6.56 -23.25
CA ILE A 419 4.22 7.71 -24.10
C ILE A 419 3.34 7.70 -25.35
N GLN A 420 3.24 6.55 -26.04
CA GLN A 420 2.40 6.39 -27.23
C GLN A 420 0.92 6.68 -26.93
N ASN A 421 0.42 6.19 -25.78
CA ASN A 421 -0.93 6.49 -25.31
C ASN A 421 -1.12 7.99 -25.04
N THR A 422 -0.16 8.63 -24.38
CA THR A 422 -0.22 10.05 -24.04
C THR A 422 -0.17 10.95 -25.30
N ILE A 423 0.60 10.55 -26.33
CA ILE A 423 0.58 11.18 -27.65
C ILE A 423 -0.79 11.03 -28.29
N SER A 424 -1.37 9.83 -28.27
CA SER A 424 -2.68 9.54 -28.86
C SER A 424 -3.79 10.41 -28.24
N ASN A 425 -3.67 10.71 -26.95
CA ASN A 425 -4.59 11.56 -26.19
C ASN A 425 -4.31 13.08 -26.32
N GLY A 426 -3.23 13.48 -27.00
CA GLY A 426 -2.96 14.88 -27.30
C GLY A 426 -2.25 15.70 -26.22
N TYR A 427 -1.70 15.06 -25.19
CA TYR A 427 -1.06 15.76 -24.06
C TYR A 427 0.44 15.99 -24.31
N MET A 428 0.77 16.89 -25.24
CA MET A 428 2.12 17.14 -25.72
C MET A 428 3.16 17.42 -24.61
N GLU A 429 2.91 18.39 -23.73
CA GLU A 429 3.85 18.77 -22.68
C GLU A 429 4.14 17.59 -21.74
N LYS A 430 3.08 16.87 -21.34
CA LYS A 430 3.18 15.65 -20.55
C LYS A 430 4.04 14.57 -21.23
N VAL A 431 3.91 14.39 -22.55
CA VAL A 431 4.76 13.46 -23.30
C VAL A 431 6.24 13.87 -23.21
N GLN A 432 6.54 15.15 -23.26
CA GLN A 432 7.92 15.64 -23.18
C GLN A 432 8.55 15.29 -21.82
N HIS A 433 7.81 15.49 -20.73
CA HIS A 433 8.28 15.10 -19.39
C HIS A 433 8.38 13.58 -19.20
N GLN A 434 7.40 12.82 -19.70
CA GLN A 434 7.44 11.35 -19.74
C GLN A 434 8.67 10.82 -20.47
N PHE A 435 8.99 11.40 -21.62
CA PHE A 435 10.14 11.00 -22.42
C PHE A 435 11.47 11.32 -21.73
N ASN A 436 11.60 12.53 -21.15
CA ASN A 436 12.77 12.90 -20.37
C ASN A 436 12.97 11.91 -19.18
N ALA A 437 11.89 11.56 -18.47
CA ALA A 437 11.95 10.62 -17.35
C ALA A 437 12.29 9.21 -17.80
N TYR A 438 11.70 8.75 -18.90
CA TYR A 438 11.96 7.45 -19.52
C TYR A 438 13.44 7.24 -19.83
N ILE A 439 14.06 8.18 -20.55
CA ILE A 439 15.47 8.08 -20.94
C ILE A 439 16.38 8.16 -19.73
N SER A 440 16.11 9.10 -18.80
CA SER A 440 16.87 9.24 -17.55
C SER A 440 16.88 7.92 -16.74
N VAL A 441 15.71 7.28 -16.60
CA VAL A 441 15.57 6.00 -15.87
C VAL A 441 16.29 4.87 -16.59
N LEU A 442 16.21 4.79 -17.92
CA LEU A 442 16.94 3.77 -18.68
C LEU A 442 18.45 3.94 -18.58
N GLU A 443 18.94 5.16 -18.67
CA GLU A 443 20.37 5.47 -18.56
C GLU A 443 20.92 5.02 -17.19
N TYR A 444 20.20 5.33 -16.12
CA TYR A 444 20.52 4.86 -14.77
C TYR A 444 20.52 3.33 -14.66
N LEU A 445 19.48 2.66 -15.16
CA LEU A 445 19.37 1.19 -15.10
C LEU A 445 20.44 0.49 -15.95
N LYS A 446 20.94 1.13 -17.00
CA LYS A 446 22.06 0.65 -17.84
C LYS A 446 23.43 1.06 -17.26
N GLY A 447 23.47 1.66 -16.07
CA GLY A 447 24.68 2.01 -15.33
C GLY A 447 25.45 3.19 -15.90
N GLY A 448 24.79 4.13 -16.57
CA GLY A 448 25.42 5.30 -17.20
C GLY A 448 26.38 4.97 -18.36
N LYS A 449 26.49 3.70 -18.74
CA LYS A 449 27.32 3.25 -19.87
C LYS A 449 26.74 3.68 -21.21
N VAL A 450 25.43 3.90 -21.27
CA VAL A 450 24.73 4.38 -22.45
C VAL A 450 24.26 5.79 -22.16
N LYS A 451 25.05 6.76 -22.61
CA LYS A 451 24.75 8.19 -22.54
C LYS A 451 23.69 8.55 -23.58
N MET A 452 22.46 8.10 -23.35
CA MET A 452 21.36 8.29 -24.29
C MET A 452 21.00 9.76 -24.42
N ALA A 453 21.09 10.51 -23.32
CA ALA A 453 20.92 11.95 -23.31
C ALA A 453 21.93 12.65 -24.24
N ASP A 454 23.23 12.43 -24.02
CA ASP A 454 24.31 13.01 -24.84
C ASP A 454 24.13 12.65 -26.32
N SER A 455 23.84 11.38 -26.62
CA SER A 455 23.61 10.92 -28.00
C SER A 455 22.42 11.62 -28.66
N MET A 456 21.33 11.89 -27.94
CA MET A 456 20.18 12.63 -28.49
C MET A 456 20.50 14.10 -28.73
N GLU A 457 21.30 14.71 -27.87
CA GLU A 457 21.76 16.09 -28.05
C GLU A 457 22.69 16.20 -29.27
N GLU A 458 23.66 15.29 -29.40
CA GLU A 458 24.56 15.19 -30.55
C GLU A 458 23.78 15.00 -31.87
N VAL A 459 22.83 14.06 -31.90
CA VAL A 459 21.96 13.83 -33.06
C VAL A 459 21.17 15.08 -33.42
N ARG A 460 20.58 15.77 -32.43
CA ARG A 460 19.83 17.01 -32.68
C ARG A 460 20.75 18.10 -33.23
N GLY A 461 21.95 18.27 -32.67
CA GLY A 461 22.96 19.24 -33.11
C GLY A 461 23.41 18.99 -34.54
N SER A 462 23.76 17.73 -34.86
CA SER A 462 24.13 17.31 -36.21
C SER A 462 23.03 17.61 -37.24
N ILE A 463 21.78 17.27 -36.93
CA ILE A 463 20.64 17.60 -37.83
C ILE A 463 20.49 19.11 -37.98
N ARG A 464 20.57 19.87 -36.88
CA ARG A 464 20.50 21.34 -36.91
C ARG A 464 21.55 21.93 -37.84
N ASP A 465 22.79 21.47 -37.75
CA ASP A 465 23.87 21.95 -38.61
C ASP A 465 23.59 21.61 -40.08
N LYS A 466 23.31 20.34 -40.38
CA LYS A 466 23.05 19.85 -41.74
C LYS A 466 21.90 20.56 -42.44
N ILE A 467 20.78 20.81 -41.75
CA ILE A 467 19.63 21.48 -42.38
C ILE A 467 19.87 22.96 -42.68
N ASN A 468 20.83 23.61 -42.01
CA ASN A 468 21.18 25.02 -42.22
C ASN A 468 22.25 25.22 -43.31
N GLN A 469 22.88 24.16 -43.80
CA GLN A 469 23.88 24.26 -44.86
C GLN A 469 23.28 24.46 -46.25
N ARG A 470 24.08 25.03 -47.15
CA ARG A 470 23.72 25.19 -48.58
C ARG A 470 23.80 23.87 -49.35
N ALA A 471 24.70 22.98 -48.97
CA ALA A 471 24.86 21.67 -49.58
C ALA A 471 23.97 20.64 -48.88
N HIS A 472 23.42 19.70 -49.65
CA HIS A 472 22.68 18.58 -49.10
C HIS A 472 23.63 17.58 -48.46
N ILE A 473 23.49 17.37 -47.15
CA ILE A 473 24.25 16.37 -46.38
C ILE A 473 23.30 15.24 -45.99
N GLN A 474 23.76 14.00 -46.13
CA GLN A 474 22.98 12.82 -45.75
C GLN A 474 23.01 12.55 -44.23
N ALA A 475 22.04 11.78 -43.75
CA ALA A 475 22.11 11.24 -42.39
C ALA A 475 23.28 10.26 -42.28
N GLU A 476 23.96 10.28 -41.13
CA GLU A 476 25.15 9.44 -40.88
C GLU A 476 24.82 8.17 -40.07
N SER A 477 23.64 8.13 -39.45
CA SER A 477 23.18 7.02 -38.62
C SER A 477 21.67 6.82 -38.68
N ASP A 478 21.22 5.64 -38.23
CA ASP A 478 19.79 5.32 -38.12
C ASP A 478 19.12 6.25 -37.10
N GLU A 479 19.83 6.63 -36.03
CA GLU A 479 19.39 7.59 -35.01
C GLU A 479 19.10 8.97 -35.61
N GLU A 480 20.03 9.52 -36.39
CA GLU A 480 19.82 10.80 -37.09
C GLU A 480 18.63 10.72 -38.04
N TYR A 481 18.56 9.63 -38.80
CA TYR A 481 17.49 9.40 -39.75
C TYR A 481 16.11 9.38 -39.07
N TYR A 482 15.93 8.58 -38.02
CA TYR A 482 14.64 8.47 -37.34
C TYR A 482 14.27 9.75 -36.59
N TYR A 483 15.23 10.47 -35.99
CA TYR A 483 14.98 11.77 -35.39
C TYR A 483 14.53 12.80 -36.43
N ALA A 484 15.22 12.88 -37.58
CA ALA A 484 14.85 13.75 -38.69
C ALA A 484 13.45 13.42 -39.23
N ALA A 485 13.11 12.13 -39.35
CA ALA A 485 11.78 11.69 -39.74
C ALA A 485 10.71 12.20 -38.74
N GLY A 486 10.96 12.11 -37.44
CA GLY A 486 10.06 12.64 -36.41
C GLY A 486 9.83 14.15 -36.53
N GLN A 487 10.90 14.90 -36.76
CA GLN A 487 10.89 16.35 -37.00
C GLN A 487 10.06 16.71 -38.25
N LEU A 488 10.22 15.96 -39.35
CA LEU A 488 9.45 16.14 -40.57
C LEU A 488 7.95 15.84 -40.35
N ILE A 489 7.61 14.77 -39.63
CA ILE A 489 6.22 14.44 -39.30
C ILE A 489 5.59 15.56 -38.48
N ARG A 490 6.31 16.08 -37.47
CA ARG A 490 5.85 17.20 -36.65
C ARG A 490 5.57 18.44 -37.49
N TYR A 491 6.44 18.74 -38.46
CA TYR A 491 6.27 19.86 -39.39
C TYR A 491 5.00 19.70 -40.24
N PHE A 492 4.81 18.53 -40.86
CA PHE A 492 3.59 18.27 -41.64
C PHE A 492 2.31 18.42 -40.81
N ILE A 493 2.30 17.86 -39.60
CA ILE A 493 1.15 17.98 -38.69
C ILE A 493 0.88 19.44 -38.32
N SER A 494 1.93 20.27 -38.15
CA SER A 494 1.75 21.69 -37.85
C SER A 494 1.17 22.51 -39.00
N LEU A 495 1.27 22.06 -40.27
CA LEU A 495 0.65 22.70 -41.44
C LEU A 495 -0.86 22.47 -41.51
N ASN A 496 -1.41 21.56 -40.70
CA ASN A 496 -2.84 21.31 -40.66
C ASN A 496 -3.60 22.55 -40.14
N LYS A 497 -4.52 23.08 -40.96
CA LYS A 497 -5.35 24.26 -40.65
C LYS A 497 -6.60 23.95 -39.84
N SER A 498 -6.83 22.69 -39.43
CA SER A 498 -7.96 22.34 -38.57
C SER A 498 -7.89 23.07 -37.23
N LYS A 499 -9.05 23.52 -36.73
CA LYS A 499 -9.18 24.25 -35.45
C LYS A 499 -8.56 23.49 -34.27
N ASN A 500 -8.63 22.16 -34.30
CA ASN A 500 -7.96 21.27 -33.36
C ASN A 500 -6.83 20.52 -34.10
N LYS A 501 -5.57 20.81 -33.76
CA LYS A 501 -4.43 19.99 -34.19
C LYS A 501 -4.31 18.82 -33.22
N MET A 502 -4.81 17.65 -33.62
CA MET A 502 -4.75 16.46 -32.77
C MET A 502 -3.46 15.68 -33.02
N HIS A 503 -2.74 15.35 -31.95
CA HIS A 503 -1.55 14.49 -32.02
C HIS A 503 -1.87 13.05 -32.44
N SER A 504 -3.15 12.65 -32.45
CA SER A 504 -3.63 11.39 -33.04
C SER A 504 -3.21 11.20 -34.50
N LEU A 505 -2.84 12.27 -35.21
CA LEU A 505 -2.25 12.21 -36.55
C LEU A 505 -0.86 11.53 -36.57
N PHE A 506 -0.20 11.39 -35.42
CA PHE A 506 1.05 10.65 -35.28
C PHE A 506 0.84 9.15 -35.05
N ASN A 507 -0.36 8.73 -34.61
CA ASN A 507 -0.65 7.32 -34.30
C ASN A 507 -0.29 6.34 -35.42
N PRO A 508 -0.50 6.66 -36.72
CA PRO A 508 -0.10 5.78 -37.80
C PRO A 508 1.40 5.45 -37.85
N PHE A 509 2.25 6.27 -37.22
CA PHE A 509 3.71 6.12 -37.21
C PHE A 509 4.23 5.36 -35.98
N LEU A 510 3.42 5.23 -34.92
CA LEU A 510 3.83 4.63 -33.66
C LEU A 510 4.00 3.11 -33.70
N THR A 511 3.38 2.44 -34.67
CA THR A 511 3.34 0.97 -34.78
C THR A 511 4.01 0.44 -36.05
N ILE A 512 4.59 1.32 -36.87
CA ILE A 512 5.27 0.93 -38.11
C ILE A 512 6.52 0.12 -37.76
N LYS A 513 6.69 -1.04 -38.39
CA LYS A 513 7.85 -1.92 -38.20
C LYS A 513 8.86 -1.91 -39.35
N LYS A 514 8.47 -1.32 -40.49
CA LYS A 514 9.22 -1.36 -41.76
C LYS A 514 9.43 0.04 -42.31
N ASP A 515 10.66 0.37 -42.69
CA ASP A 515 11.04 1.70 -43.19
C ASP A 515 10.30 2.08 -44.48
N GLU A 516 10.05 1.11 -45.36
CA GLU A 516 9.36 1.36 -46.62
C GLU A 516 7.95 1.93 -46.38
N LEU A 517 7.28 1.43 -45.34
CA LEU A 517 5.97 1.92 -44.94
C LEU A 517 6.06 3.31 -44.28
N LEU A 518 7.12 3.59 -43.51
CA LEU A 518 7.36 4.91 -42.95
C LEU A 518 7.52 5.96 -44.07
N LYS A 519 8.36 5.69 -45.07
CA LYS A 519 8.56 6.57 -46.23
C LYS A 519 7.28 6.78 -47.02
N LEU A 520 6.53 5.72 -47.29
CA LEU A 520 5.24 5.82 -47.98
C LEU A 520 4.25 6.74 -47.23
N ARG A 521 4.19 6.64 -45.90
CA ARG A 521 3.34 7.52 -45.08
C ARG A 521 3.84 8.98 -45.06
N LEU A 522 5.14 9.20 -45.10
CA LEU A 522 5.72 10.55 -45.22
C LEU A 522 5.41 11.17 -46.58
N GLU A 523 5.45 10.39 -47.66
CA GLU A 523 5.04 10.84 -48.99
C GLU A 523 3.55 11.22 -49.04
N ASP A 524 2.69 10.44 -48.38
CA ASP A 524 1.25 10.76 -48.26
C ASP A 524 1.05 12.09 -47.52
N LEU A 525 1.80 12.34 -46.44
CA LEU A 525 1.78 13.62 -45.74
C LEU A 525 2.29 14.76 -46.63
N PHE A 526 3.36 14.54 -47.38
CA PHE A 526 3.88 15.54 -48.32
C PHE A 526 2.81 15.90 -49.37
N LYS A 527 2.21 14.92 -50.05
CA LYS A 527 1.14 15.16 -51.03
C LYS A 527 -0.04 15.93 -50.42
N LYS A 528 -0.35 15.65 -49.16
CA LYS A 528 -1.44 16.31 -48.44
C LYS A 528 -1.14 17.77 -48.07
N TYR A 529 0.10 18.10 -47.72
CA TYR A 529 0.47 19.41 -47.15
C TYR A 529 1.38 20.27 -48.03
N ASN A 530 1.82 19.78 -49.19
CA ASN A 530 2.73 20.47 -50.10
C ASN A 530 2.26 21.88 -50.51
N TYR A 531 0.95 22.15 -50.53
CA TYR A 531 0.39 23.47 -50.82
C TYR A 531 0.85 24.57 -49.84
N GLY A 532 1.32 24.20 -48.65
CA GLY A 532 1.78 25.11 -47.61
C GLY A 532 3.31 25.17 -47.46
N ILE A 533 4.06 24.59 -48.39
CA ILE A 533 5.51 24.46 -48.31
C ILE A 533 6.16 25.26 -49.44
N ASP A 534 6.98 26.24 -49.07
CA ASP A 534 7.76 27.02 -50.05
C ASP A 534 8.81 26.13 -50.71
N VAL A 535 8.82 26.10 -52.05
CA VAL A 535 9.79 25.36 -52.87
C VAL A 535 11.24 25.77 -52.55
N THR A 536 11.44 27.01 -52.14
CA THR A 536 12.76 27.56 -51.80
C THR A 536 13.16 27.33 -50.34
N SER A 537 12.32 26.70 -49.52
CA SER A 537 12.60 26.45 -48.09
C SER A 537 13.81 25.52 -47.90
N PRO A 538 15.00 26.05 -47.54
CA PRO A 538 16.22 25.25 -47.57
C PRO A 538 16.19 24.15 -46.51
N ARG A 539 15.68 24.45 -45.31
CA ARG A 539 15.61 23.49 -44.20
C ARG A 539 14.65 22.34 -44.46
N PHE A 540 13.47 22.64 -45.02
CA PHE A 540 12.52 21.60 -45.39
C PHE A 540 13.12 20.70 -46.49
N ASN A 541 13.70 21.30 -47.53
CA ASN A 541 14.30 20.53 -48.62
C ASN A 541 15.46 19.66 -48.11
N ASN A 542 16.31 20.20 -47.24
CA ASN A 542 17.44 19.47 -46.66
C ASN A 542 16.98 18.27 -45.82
N ILE A 543 16.04 18.46 -44.89
CA ILE A 543 15.56 17.34 -44.04
C ILE A 543 14.78 16.29 -44.84
N TYR A 544 14.00 16.72 -45.84
CA TYR A 544 13.28 15.81 -46.74
C TYR A 544 14.24 14.98 -47.60
N THR A 545 15.31 15.60 -48.12
CA THR A 545 16.38 14.92 -48.85
C THR A 545 17.12 13.90 -47.97
N MET A 546 17.44 14.26 -46.72
CA MET A 546 18.06 13.34 -45.76
C MET A 546 17.26 12.05 -45.59
N ILE A 547 15.93 12.16 -45.46
CA ILE A 547 15.06 11.01 -45.24
C ILE A 547 14.89 10.17 -46.52
N THR A 548 14.75 10.82 -47.68
CA THR A 548 14.53 10.10 -48.94
C THR A 548 15.74 9.30 -49.41
N HIS A 549 16.97 9.76 -49.10
CA HIS A 549 18.20 9.14 -49.60
C HIS A 549 18.89 8.18 -48.62
N TYR A 550 18.52 8.19 -47.33
CA TYR A 550 19.09 7.30 -46.34
C TYR A 550 18.38 5.93 -46.32
N ILE A 551 19.15 4.85 -46.17
CA ILE A 551 18.63 3.48 -46.03
C ILE A 551 19.03 2.95 -44.66
N PRO A 552 18.08 2.79 -43.72
CA PRO A 552 18.36 2.28 -42.38
C PRO A 552 18.91 0.85 -42.41
N LYS A 553 19.80 0.55 -41.48
CA LYS A 553 20.42 -0.78 -41.33
C LYS A 553 19.62 -1.68 -40.39
N GLY A 554 18.97 -1.09 -39.38
CA GLY A 554 18.23 -1.79 -38.34
C GLY A 554 16.71 -1.74 -38.49
N SER A 555 16.02 -2.26 -37.47
CA SER A 555 14.59 -2.01 -37.27
C SER A 555 14.33 -0.56 -36.91
N ILE A 556 13.08 -0.10 -37.07
CA ILE A 556 12.69 1.27 -36.71
C ILE A 556 13.05 1.60 -35.27
N ASN A 557 13.82 2.68 -35.10
CA ASN A 557 14.15 3.24 -33.80
C ASN A 557 13.03 4.19 -33.35
N HIS A 558 12.00 3.63 -32.72
CA HIS A 558 10.85 4.40 -32.23
C HIS A 558 11.24 5.46 -31.19
N THR A 559 12.30 5.22 -30.41
CA THR A 559 12.77 6.19 -29.42
C THR A 559 13.22 7.49 -30.07
N PHE A 560 14.09 7.44 -31.09
CA PHE A 560 14.54 8.63 -31.82
C PHE A 560 13.43 9.24 -32.68
N LEU A 561 12.57 8.41 -33.29
CA LEU A 561 11.39 8.89 -34.02
C LEU A 561 10.46 9.72 -33.13
N ILE A 562 10.15 9.22 -31.94
CA ILE A 562 9.34 9.93 -30.94
C ILE A 562 10.07 11.20 -30.49
N ALA A 563 11.36 11.11 -30.15
CA ALA A 563 12.17 12.25 -29.72
C ALA A 563 12.14 13.41 -30.75
N GLY A 564 12.31 13.08 -32.03
CA GLY A 564 12.23 14.04 -33.13
C GLY A 564 10.84 14.67 -33.25
N TYR A 565 9.77 13.90 -33.04
CA TYR A 565 8.39 14.40 -33.11
C TYR A 565 8.01 15.32 -31.94
N ILE A 566 8.50 15.01 -30.74
CA ILE A 566 8.10 15.69 -29.50
C ILE A 566 9.03 16.85 -29.11
N SER A 567 10.19 16.98 -29.73
CA SER A 567 11.11 18.11 -29.51
C SER A 567 10.66 19.37 -30.25
N ASN A 568 11.25 20.52 -29.88
CA ASN A 568 11.08 21.76 -30.63
C ASN A 568 11.52 21.55 -32.09
N ASN A 569 10.71 22.04 -33.04
CA ASN A 569 10.92 21.72 -34.44
C ASN A 569 12.05 22.57 -35.05
N LEU A 570 13.10 21.92 -35.54
CA LEU A 570 14.31 22.57 -36.08
C LEU A 570 14.01 23.40 -37.35
N ILE A 571 12.97 23.06 -38.11
CA ILE A 571 12.60 23.83 -39.31
C ILE A 571 12.16 25.25 -38.93
N TYR A 572 11.51 25.41 -37.77
CA TYR A 572 11.00 26.68 -37.27
C TYR A 572 11.99 27.49 -36.41
N GLU A 573 13.19 26.98 -36.09
CA GLU A 573 14.17 27.71 -35.28
C GLU A 573 14.57 29.03 -35.97
N LYS A 574 14.50 30.18 -35.30
CA LYS A 574 14.98 31.42 -35.95
C LYS A 574 16.49 31.31 -36.19
N LYS A 575 17.00 31.88 -37.30
CA LYS A 575 18.44 32.09 -37.42
C LYS A 575 18.84 33.09 -36.33
N GLU A 576 19.84 32.76 -35.53
CA GLU A 576 20.53 33.77 -34.75
C GLU A 576 21.19 34.71 -35.76
N GLU A 577 20.80 35.98 -35.73
CA GLU A 577 21.57 37.03 -36.38
C GLU A 577 22.89 37.09 -35.62
N ASN A 578 23.92 36.45 -36.16
CA ASN A 578 25.28 36.78 -35.77
C ASN A 578 25.51 38.23 -36.22
N ASP A 579 25.25 39.17 -35.33
CA ASP A 579 25.84 40.51 -35.36
C ASP A 579 27.36 40.33 -35.24
N ASN A 580 28.01 40.13 -36.37
CA ASN A 580 29.44 40.38 -36.53
C ASN A 580 29.63 40.97 -37.93
N GLU A 581 29.84 42.29 -37.94
CA GLU A 581 30.48 43.04 -39.02
C GLU A 581 31.84 42.46 -39.41
#